data_AF-A0A5J6WZ55-F1
#
_entry.id   AF-A0A5J6WZ55-F1
#
_cell.length_a   1.000
_cell.length_b   1.000
_cell.length_c   1.000
_cell.angle_alpha   90.00
_cell.angle_beta   90.00
_cell.angle_gamma   90.00
#
_symmetry.space_group_name_H-M   'P 1'
#
loop_
_entity.id
_entity.type
_entity.pdbx_description
1 polymer ?
#
loop_
_entity_poly.entity_id
_entity_poly.type
_entity_poly.pdbx_seq_one_letter_code
_entity_poly.pdbx_strand_id
1 'polypeptide(L)'
;MRNTKRRPVTVGQMLVTEFLEPMNIEINELAEAMGVHRNTLSRIVHDKGALTAPMSIKLAAALGNTPEFWLNIQHSVELWDVRHRAFEQEAKNVKRVTPHLKNREAVI
;
A
#
# COMPACT_ATOMS: atom_id res chain seq x y z
N MET A 1 12.91 11.53 1.15
CA MET A 1 11.43 11.38 0.99
C MET A 1 10.76 12.73 1.22
N ARG A 2 9.86 13.17 0.34
CA ARG A 2 9.23 14.50 0.44
C ARG A 2 8.27 14.57 1.64
N ASN A 3 8.37 15.62 2.45
CA ASN A 3 7.40 15.96 3.49
C ASN A 3 6.37 16.92 2.87
N THR A 4 5.26 16.37 2.35
CA THR A 4 4.25 17.15 1.63
C THR A 4 3.06 17.47 2.54
N LYS A 5 2.59 18.72 2.50
CA LYS A 5 1.37 19.15 3.22
C LYS A 5 0.10 18.46 2.72
N ARG A 6 0.09 18.01 1.46
CA ARG A 6 -1.04 17.31 0.83
C ARG A 6 -0.82 15.80 0.90
N ARG A 7 -1.90 15.06 1.12
CA ARG A 7 -1.93 13.59 1.05
C ARG A 7 -1.51 13.16 -0.37
N PRO A 8 -0.62 12.17 -0.51
CA PRO A 8 -0.23 11.65 -1.82
C PRO A 8 -1.42 11.07 -2.59
N VAL A 9 -1.23 10.96 -3.91
CA VAL A 9 -2.15 10.28 -4.82
C VAL A 9 -2.25 8.81 -4.41
N THR A 10 -3.46 8.25 -4.37
CA THR A 10 -3.64 6.83 -4.05
C THR A 10 -3.36 5.94 -5.25
N VAL A 11 -3.21 4.63 -4.99
CA VAL A 11 -3.09 3.64 -6.07
C VAL A 11 -4.33 3.68 -6.97
N GLY A 12 -5.53 3.80 -6.38
CA GLY A 12 -6.77 3.88 -7.16
C GLY A 12 -6.83 5.11 -8.05
N GLN A 13 -6.48 6.28 -7.51
CA GLN A 13 -6.39 7.53 -8.29
C GLN A 13 -5.36 7.43 -9.42
N MET A 14 -4.13 6.97 -9.13
CA MET A 14 -3.09 6.76 -10.14
C MET A 14 -3.57 5.81 -11.25
N LEU A 15 -4.19 4.70 -10.86
CA LEU A 15 -4.67 3.69 -11.81
C LEU A 15 -5.73 4.25 -12.74
N VAL A 16 -6.67 5.06 -12.21
CA VAL A 16 -7.72 5.67 -13.03
C VAL A 16 -7.13 6.72 -13.98
N THR A 17 -6.40 7.70 -13.46
CA THR A 17 -6.00 8.89 -14.24
C THR A 17 -4.88 8.63 -15.23
N GLU A 18 -3.94 7.73 -14.91
CA GLU A 18 -2.76 7.50 -15.75
C GLU A 18 -2.85 6.23 -16.60
N PHE A 19 -3.82 5.34 -16.35
CA PHE A 19 -3.94 4.07 -17.07
C PHE A 19 -5.36 3.82 -17.60
N LEU A 20 -6.39 3.69 -16.76
CA LEU A 20 -7.74 3.32 -17.22
C LEU A 20 -8.33 4.35 -18.19
N GLU A 21 -8.30 5.64 -17.82
CA GLU A 21 -8.84 6.71 -18.67
C GLU A 21 -8.01 6.90 -19.96
N PRO A 22 -6.66 7.01 -19.92
CA PRO A 22 -5.89 7.21 -21.15
C PRO A 22 -5.90 6.01 -22.09
N MET A 23 -6.02 4.79 -21.55
CA MET A 23 -6.10 3.57 -22.36
C MET A 23 -7.54 3.23 -22.79
N ASN A 24 -8.55 3.93 -22.26
CA ASN A 24 -9.97 3.67 -22.46
C ASN A 24 -10.34 2.20 -22.19
N ILE A 25 -9.88 1.68 -21.04
CA ILE A 25 -10.18 0.32 -20.58
C ILE A 25 -11.01 0.33 -19.30
N GLU A 26 -11.90 -0.66 -19.16
CA GLU A 26 -12.73 -0.78 -17.97
C GLU A 26 -12.04 -1.57 -16.84
N ILE A 27 -12.48 -1.35 -15.60
CA ILE A 27 -12.02 -2.12 -14.42
C ILE A 27 -12.22 -3.63 -14.64
N ASN A 28 -13.28 -4.03 -15.34
CA ASN A 28 -13.54 -5.45 -15.60
C ASN A 28 -12.46 -6.08 -16.48
N GLU A 29 -12.08 -5.38 -17.56
CA GLU A 29 -11.05 -5.83 -18.51
C GLU A 29 -9.69 -5.96 -17.83
N LEU A 30 -9.29 -4.97 -17.03
CA LEU A 30 -8.04 -5.04 -16.28
C LEU A 30 -8.07 -6.15 -15.21
N ALA A 31 -9.19 -6.34 -14.53
CA ALA A 31 -9.32 -7.42 -13.54
C ALA A 31 -9.17 -8.80 -14.18
N GLU A 32 -9.75 -9.00 -15.37
CA GLU A 32 -9.60 -10.21 -16.17
C GLU A 32 -8.14 -10.42 -16.58
N ALA A 33 -7.47 -9.40 -17.12
CA ALA A 33 -6.05 -9.46 -17.49
C ALA A 33 -5.13 -9.79 -16.29
N MET A 34 -5.47 -9.29 -15.10
CA MET A 34 -4.75 -9.60 -13.86
C MET A 34 -5.09 -10.99 -13.27
N GLY A 35 -6.10 -11.68 -13.80
CA GLY A 35 -6.62 -12.93 -13.24
C GLY A 35 -7.11 -12.75 -11.81
N VAL A 36 -7.91 -11.71 -11.54
CA VAL A 36 -8.53 -11.45 -10.24
C VAL A 36 -10.01 -11.14 -10.40
N HIS A 37 -10.78 -11.31 -9.32
CA HIS A 37 -12.18 -10.92 -9.33
C HIS A 37 -12.31 -9.39 -9.46
N ARG A 38 -13.26 -8.91 -10.28
CA ARG A 38 -13.53 -7.46 -10.49
C ARG A 38 -13.67 -6.69 -9.17
N ASN A 39 -14.36 -7.27 -8.18
CA ASN A 39 -14.51 -6.64 -6.86
C ASN A 39 -13.18 -6.40 -6.14
N THR A 40 -12.17 -7.25 -6.35
CA THR A 40 -10.83 -7.07 -5.76
C THR A 40 -10.19 -5.81 -6.31
N LEU A 41 -10.20 -5.63 -7.64
CA LEU A 41 -9.64 -4.44 -8.28
C LEU A 41 -10.48 -3.18 -7.96
N SER A 42 -11.81 -3.31 -7.97
CA SER A 42 -12.73 -2.22 -7.62
C SER A 42 -12.46 -1.66 -6.21
N ARG A 43 -12.15 -2.52 -5.24
CA ARG A 43 -11.79 -2.05 -3.90
C ARG A 43 -10.50 -1.23 -3.88
N ILE A 44 -9.52 -1.55 -4.71
CA ILE A 44 -8.28 -0.77 -4.84
C ILE A 44 -8.59 0.57 -5.52
N VAL A 45 -9.36 0.56 -6.60
CA VAL A 45 -9.77 1.77 -7.35
C VAL A 45 -10.50 2.78 -6.45
N HIS A 46 -11.34 2.30 -5.54
CA HIS A 46 -12.14 3.16 -4.65
C HIS A 46 -11.53 3.36 -3.25
N ASP A 47 -10.24 3.09 -3.08
CA ASP A 47 -9.52 3.22 -1.79
C ASP A 47 -10.19 2.46 -0.62
N LYS A 48 -10.89 1.37 -0.92
CA LYS A 48 -11.51 0.44 0.05
C LYS A 48 -10.65 -0.78 0.34
N GLY A 49 -9.50 -0.89 -0.30
CA GLY A 49 -8.51 -1.95 -0.08
C GLY A 49 -7.11 -1.43 -0.38
N ALA A 50 -6.13 -1.91 0.41
CA ALA A 50 -4.72 -1.63 0.16
C ALA A 50 -4.19 -2.54 -0.95
N LEU A 51 -3.26 -2.02 -1.75
CA LEU A 51 -2.51 -2.82 -2.70
C LEU A 51 -1.51 -3.71 -1.95
N THR A 52 -1.56 -5.01 -2.18
CA THR A 52 -0.61 -5.98 -1.63
C THR A 52 0.50 -6.32 -2.61
N ALA A 53 1.61 -6.91 -2.14
CA ALA A 53 2.71 -7.33 -3.02
C ALA A 53 2.29 -8.32 -4.13
N PRO A 54 1.46 -9.35 -3.89
CA PRO A 54 0.96 -10.19 -4.98
C PRO A 54 0.12 -9.41 -6.01
N MET A 55 -0.65 -8.42 -5.57
CA MET A 55 -1.44 -7.57 -6.47
C MET A 55 -0.55 -6.63 -7.28
N SER A 56 0.54 -6.11 -6.72
CA SER A 56 1.46 -5.25 -7.46
C SER A 56 2.18 -6.00 -8.59
N ILE A 57 2.52 -7.28 -8.39
CA ILE A 57 3.07 -8.14 -9.45
C ILE A 57 2.08 -8.29 -10.61
N LYS A 58 0.82 -8.60 -10.30
CA LYS A 58 -0.24 -8.77 -11.32
C LYS A 58 -0.51 -7.47 -12.08
N LEU A 59 -0.56 -6.36 -11.37
CA LEU A 59 -0.83 -5.05 -11.95
C LEU A 59 0.32 -4.59 -12.85
N ALA A 60 1.56 -4.81 -12.40
CA ALA A 60 2.76 -4.56 -13.18
C ALA A 60 2.82 -5.39 -14.47
N ALA A 61 2.50 -6.68 -14.38
CA ALA A 61 2.43 -7.56 -15.53
C ALA A 61 1.35 -7.13 -16.55
N ALA A 62 0.19 -6.67 -16.06
CA ALA A 62 -0.90 -6.23 -16.93
C ALA A 62 -0.66 -4.88 -17.62
N LEU A 63 0.07 -3.96 -16.97
CA LEU A 63 0.24 -2.57 -17.43
C LEU A 63 1.66 -2.23 -17.91
N GLY A 64 2.60 -3.19 -17.86
CA GLY A 64 3.94 -3.02 -18.42
C GLY A 64 4.87 -2.12 -17.61
N ASN A 65 4.72 -2.08 -16.28
CA ASN A 65 5.63 -1.35 -15.38
C ASN A 65 6.17 -2.28 -14.28
N THR A 66 6.68 -1.73 -13.17
CA THR A 66 7.29 -2.56 -12.10
C THR A 66 6.40 -2.69 -10.87
N PRO A 67 6.46 -3.82 -10.14
CA PRO A 67 5.73 -3.97 -8.88
C PRO A 67 6.08 -2.88 -7.85
N GLU A 68 7.33 -2.42 -7.83
CA GLU A 68 7.83 -1.36 -6.95
C GLU A 68 7.17 -0.02 -7.24
N PHE A 69 6.85 0.30 -8.50
CA PHE A 69 6.13 1.52 -8.86
C PHE A 69 4.84 1.63 -8.04
N TRP A 70 4.05 0.57 -8.04
CA TRP A 70 2.77 0.55 -7.33
C TRP A 70 2.92 0.49 -5.81
N LEU A 71 3.86 -0.31 -5.30
CA LEU A 71 4.14 -0.39 -3.86
C LEU A 71 4.64 0.95 -3.30
N ASN A 72 5.41 1.71 -4.08
CA ASN A 72 5.88 3.03 -3.66
C ASN A 72 4.74 4.03 -3.51
N ILE A 73 3.69 3.95 -4.35
CA ILE A 73 2.50 4.79 -4.22
C ILE A 73 1.73 4.42 -2.94
N GLN A 74 1.45 3.13 -2.74
CA GLN A 74 0.79 2.62 -1.53
C GLN A 74 1.55 3.06 -0.27
N HIS A 75 2.86 2.85 -0.23
CA HIS A 75 3.70 3.19 0.91
C HIS A 75 3.77 4.70 1.15
N SER A 76 3.76 5.53 0.10
CA SER A 76 3.75 6.99 0.26
C SER A 76 2.48 7.47 0.97
N VAL A 77 1.33 6.89 0.63
CA VAL A 77 0.05 7.16 1.29
C VAL A 77 0.07 6.72 2.75
N GLU A 78 0.49 5.48 3.01
CA GLU A 78 0.56 4.93 4.38
C GLU A 78 1.48 5.75 5.28
N LEU A 79 2.67 6.13 4.80
CA LEU A 79 3.59 6.98 5.56
C LEU A 79 3.00 8.36 5.83
N TRP A 80 2.22 8.92 4.90
CA TRP A 80 1.53 10.18 5.13
C TRP A 80 0.46 10.02 6.22
N ASP A 81 -0.37 8.97 6.14
CA ASP A 81 -1.42 8.69 7.13
C ASP A 81 -0.83 8.48 8.54
N VAL A 82 0.29 7.74 8.64
CA VAL A 82 1.05 7.56 9.89
C VAL A 82 1.55 8.90 10.45
N ARG A 83 2.16 9.75 9.63
CA ARG A 83 2.65 11.07 10.06
C ARG A 83 1.52 12.00 10.52
N HIS A 84 0.32 11.81 9.99
CA HIS A 84 -0.87 12.57 10.35
C HIS A 84 -1.74 11.88 11.40
N ARG A 85 -1.18 10.89 12.13
CA ARG A 85 -1.80 10.23 13.30
C ARG A 85 -3.14 9.55 12.98
N ALA A 86 -3.38 9.15 11.73
CA ALA A 86 -4.62 8.48 11.34
C ALA A 86 -4.89 7.19 12.13
N PHE A 87 -3.83 6.52 12.60
CA PHE A 87 -3.86 5.24 13.30
C PHE A 87 -3.40 5.33 14.76
N GLU A 88 -3.42 6.52 15.39
CA GLU A 88 -2.90 6.69 16.76
C GLU A 88 -3.63 5.82 17.80
N GLN A 89 -4.89 5.49 17.54
CA GLN A 89 -5.69 4.62 18.41
C GLN A 89 -5.12 3.19 18.52
N GLU A 90 -4.39 2.71 17.51
CA GLU A 90 -3.77 1.39 17.52
C GLU A 90 -2.75 1.24 18.67
N ALA A 91 -2.19 2.35 19.16
CA ALA A 91 -1.21 2.34 20.25
C ALA A 91 -1.85 2.37 21.66
N LYS A 92 -3.16 2.60 21.79
CA LYS A 92 -3.82 2.96 23.07
C LYS A 92 -3.60 1.95 24.21
N ASN A 93 -3.42 0.67 23.88
CA ASN A 93 -3.24 -0.41 24.85
C ASN A 93 -1.93 -1.20 24.65
N VAL A 94 -0.98 -0.65 23.89
CA VAL A 94 0.29 -1.32 23.58
C VAL A 94 1.32 -0.97 24.66
N LYS A 95 1.93 -1.99 25.27
CA LYS A 95 3.00 -1.82 26.27
C LYS A 95 4.37 -1.92 25.59
N ARG A 96 5.29 -1.03 25.94
CA ARG A 96 6.69 -1.11 25.51
C ARG A 96 7.37 -2.33 26.12
N VAL A 97 8.00 -3.16 25.29
CA VAL A 97 8.81 -4.29 25.77
C VAL A 97 10.11 -3.77 26.37
N THR A 98 10.45 -4.27 27.57
CA THR A 98 11.75 -4.03 28.22
C THR A 98 12.68 -5.22 27.98
N PRO A 99 13.94 -4.99 27.58
CA PRO A 99 14.93 -6.05 27.46
C PRO A 99 15.11 -6.78 28.79
N HIS A 100 15.20 -8.12 28.76
CA HIS A 100 15.55 -8.91 29.93
C HIS A 100 17.08 -9.03 29.96
N LEU A 101 17.74 -8.29 30.86
CA LEU A 101 19.17 -8.43 31.08
C LEU A 101 19.41 -9.79 31.75
N LYS A 102 19.93 -10.77 31.02
CA LYS A 102 20.50 -11.98 31.64
C LYS A 102 21.76 -11.54 32.39
N ASN A 103 21.76 -11.69 33.71
CA ASN A 103 22.99 -11.71 34.50
C ASN A 103 23.88 -12.83 33.95
N ARG A 104 24.91 -12.45 33.16
CA ARG A 104 26.10 -13.28 33.07
C ARG A 104 26.81 -13.12 34.41
N GLU A 105 26.42 -13.94 35.39
CA GLU A 105 27.26 -14.16 36.54
C GLU A 105 28.62 -14.64 36.02
N ALA A 106 29.64 -13.95 36.51
CA ALA A 106 31.03 -14.28 36.31
C ALA A 106 31.24 -15.75 36.69
N VAL A 107 31.82 -16.52 35.77
CA VAL A 107 32.60 -17.69 36.15
C VAL A 107 34.00 -17.41 35.63
N ILE A 108 34.87 -17.23 36.63
CA ILE A 108 36.32 -17.03 36.60
C ILE A 108 36.99 -18.20 35.86
#